data_AF-A0A329SW88-F1
#
_entry.id   AF-A0A329SW88-F1
#
_cell.length_a   1.000
_cell.length_b   1.000
_cell.length_c   1.000
_cell.angle_alpha   90.00
_cell.angle_beta   90.00
_cell.angle_gamma   90.00
#
_symmetry.space_group_name_H-M   'P 1'
#
loop_
_entity.id
_entity.type
_entity.pdbx_description
1 polymer ?
#
loop_
_entity_poly.entity_id
_entity_poly.type
_entity_poly.pdbx_seq_one_letter_code
_entity_poly.pdbx_strand_id
1 'polypeptide(L)' 'MLEGAVVGQLCKKQSGVSLSTMEAEFVAASLTTSESLGLYELLSEIHVAVQKPIRLHVDNQGAIKQI' A
#
# COMPACT_ATOMS: atom_id res chain seq x y z
N MET A 1 0.10 -18.34 -12.31
CA MET A 1 -0.49 -17.08 -11.81
C MET A 1 -0.36 -17.11 -10.30
N LEU A 2 0.13 -16.04 -9.66
CA LEU A 2 0.19 -15.98 -8.19
C LEU A 2 -1.24 -15.75 -7.68
N GLU A 3 -1.96 -16.81 -7.34
CA GLU A 3 -3.34 -16.77 -6.84
C GLU A 3 -3.39 -16.30 -5.38
N GLY A 4 -3.14 -15.01 -5.14
CA GLY A 4 -3.33 -14.40 -3.82
C GLY A 4 -2.33 -14.82 -2.75
N ALA A 5 -1.13 -15.31 -3.13
CA ALA A 5 -0.07 -15.59 -2.17
C ALA A 5 0.36 -14.29 -1.45
N VAL A 6 0.47 -14.35 -0.13
CA VAL A 6 0.99 -13.23 0.68
C VAL A 6 2.45 -13.01 0.31
N VAL A 7 2.74 -11.84 -0.28
CA VAL A 7 4.11 -11.45 -0.68
C VAL A 7 4.91 -10.88 0.50
N GLY A 8 4.22 -10.38 1.53
CA GLY A 8 4.83 -9.91 2.76
C GLY A 8 3.81 -9.30 3.73
N GLN A 9 4.23 -9.06 4.96
CA GLN A 9 3.51 -8.27 5.96
C GLN A 9 4.43 -7.17 6.46
N LEU A 10 3.91 -5.96 6.56
CA LEU A 10 4.66 -4.81 7.07
C LEU A 10 4.00 -4.24 8.31
N CYS A 11 4.77 -4.11 9.39
CA CYS A 11 4.42 -3.33 10.56
C CYS A 11 5.50 -2.25 10.76
N LYS A 12 5.22 -1.01 10.37
CA LYS A 12 6.14 0.12 10.53
C LYS A 12 5.55 1.16 11.50
N LYS A 13 6.37 1.60 12.45
CA LYS A 13 6.07 2.77 13.27
C LYS A 13 6.18 4.01 12.38
N GLN A 14 5.18 4.89 12.42
CA GLN A 14 5.23 6.15 11.70
C GLN A 14 6.40 7.01 12.22
N SER A 15 7.11 7.66 11.29
CA SER A 15 8.25 8.50 11.65
C SER A 15 7.83 9.78 12.39
N GLY A 16 6.59 10.22 12.20
CA GLY A 16 6.01 11.40 12.84
C GLY A 16 4.88 11.03 13.81
N VAL A 17 4.42 12.03 14.55
CA VAL A 17 3.20 11.94 15.36
C VAL A 17 2.03 12.38 14.48
N SER A 18 1.07 11.48 14.24
CA SER A 18 -0.19 11.85 13.60
C SER A 18 -1.11 12.55 14.60
N LEU A 19 -1.76 13.62 14.16
CA LEU A 19 -2.71 14.41 14.94
C LEU A 19 -4.12 13.81 14.92
N SER A 20 -4.38 12.83 14.04
CA SER A 20 -5.63 12.09 13.97
C SER A 20 -5.42 10.66 13.46
N THR A 21 -6.40 9.78 13.68
CA THR A 21 -6.39 8.42 13.10
C THR A 21 -6.49 8.46 11.57
N MET A 22 -7.22 9.45 11.03
CA MET A 22 -7.31 9.70 9.60
C MET A 22 -5.96 10.03 8.97
N GLU A 23 -5.18 10.92 9.60
CA GLU A 23 -3.82 11.23 9.16
C GLU A 23 -2.91 10.01 9.26
N ALA A 24 -3.00 9.26 10.37
CA ALA A 24 -2.21 8.06 10.56
C ALA A 24 -2.45 7.04 9.45
N GLU A 25 -3.70 6.78 9.10
CA GLU A 25 -4.03 5.83 8.04
C GLU A 25 -3.74 6.35 6.65
N PHE A 26 -3.86 7.66 6.39
CA PHE A 26 -3.41 8.26 5.14
C PHE A 26 -1.90 8.08 4.93
N VAL A 27 -1.10 8.31 5.98
CA VAL A 27 0.35 8.07 5.94
C VAL A 27 0.67 6.58 5.72
N ALA A 28 -0.05 5.68 6.40
CA ALA A 28 0.12 4.23 6.20
C ALA A 28 -0.25 3.78 4.78
N ALA A 29 -1.34 4.32 4.21
CA ALA A 29 -1.77 4.06 2.84
C ALA A 29 -0.75 4.58 1.81
N SER A 30 -0.17 5.75 2.05
CA SER A 30 0.87 6.34 1.19
C SER A 30 2.14 5.50 1.16
N LEU A 31 2.56 4.99 2.33
CA LEU A 31 3.72 4.12 2.44
C LEU A 31 3.48 2.77 1.73
N THR A 32 2.33 2.16 1.96
CA THR A 32 1.95 0.89 1.32
C THR A 32 1.83 1.04 -0.20
N THR A 33 1.33 2.18 -0.68
CA THR A 33 1.29 2.51 -2.12
C THR A 33 2.70 2.58 -2.71
N SER A 34 3.64 3.22 -2.00
CA SER A 34 5.02 3.33 -2.46
C SER A 34 5.70 1.97 -2.55
N GLU A 35 5.50 1.09 -1.56
CA GLU A 35 6.02 -0.28 -1.59
C GLU A 35 5.35 -1.13 -2.68
N SER A 36 4.04 -0.97 -2.87
CA SER A 36 3.31 -1.68 -3.92
C SER A 36 3.80 -1.27 -5.32
N LEU A 37 4.16 0.00 -5.50
CA LEU A 37 4.78 0.48 -6.74
C LEU A 37 6.17 -0.13 -6.95
N GLY A 38 7.01 -0.18 -5.91
CA GLY A 38 8.32 -0.85 -5.99
C GLY A 38 8.20 -2.34 -6.32
N LEU A 39 7.22 -3.04 -5.73
CA LEU A 39 6.92 -4.43 -6.10
C LEU A 39 6.43 -4.56 -7.55
N TYR A 40 5.60 -3.63 -8.02
CA TYR A 40 5.15 -3.61 -9.41
C TYR A 40 6.34 -3.43 -10.38
N GLU A 41 7.26 -2.51 -10.08
CA GLU A 41 8.47 -2.27 -10.89
C GLU A 41 9.34 -3.53 -10.93
N LEU A 42 9.63 -4.12 -9.75
CA LEU A 42 10.39 -5.36 -9.65
C LEU A 42 9.76 -6.51 -10.47
N LEU A 43 8.44 -6.69 -10.37
CA LEU A 43 7.72 -7.71 -11.14
C LEU A 43 7.75 -7.42 -12.64
N SER A 44 7.70 -6.15 -13.02
CA SER A 44 7.81 -5.72 -14.42
C SER A 44 9.19 -6.04 -14.99
N GLU A 45 10.27 -5.86 -14.22
CA GLU A 45 11.64 -6.18 -14.66
C GLU A 45 11.82 -7.68 -14.96
N ILE A 46 11.17 -8.54 -14.18
CA ILE A 46 11.19 -10.00 -14.41
C ILE A 46 10.06 -10.47 -15.33
N HIS A 47 9.40 -9.55 -16.05
CA HIS A 47 8.36 -9.82 -17.04
C HIS A 47 7.15 -10.58 -16.49
N VAL A 48 6.84 -10.40 -15.20
CA VAL A 48 5.63 -10.94 -14.56
C VAL A 48 4.48 -9.97 -14.75
N ALA A 49 3.39 -10.44 -15.36
CA ALA A 49 2.19 -9.63 -15.55
C ALA A 49 1.49 -9.34 -14.22
N VAL A 50 1.27 -8.06 -13.92
CA VAL A 50 0.52 -7.58 -12.75
C VAL A 50 -0.82 -7.01 -13.21
N GLN A 51 -1.91 -7.45 -12.59
CA GLN A 51 -3.24 -6.91 -12.87
C GLN A 51 -3.37 -5.48 -12.33
N LYS A 52 -3.94 -4.58 -13.14
CA LYS A 52 -4.22 -3.19 -12.78
C LYS A 52 -5.72 -2.93 -12.78
N PRO A 53 -6.24 -2.06 -11.88
CA PRO A 53 -5.50 -1.35 -10.84
C PRO A 53 -5.06 -2.26 -9.69
N ILE A 54 -3.94 -1.91 -9.02
CA ILE A 54 -3.55 -2.55 -7.76
C ILE A 54 -4.52 -2.05 -6.69
N ARG A 55 -5.26 -2.97 -6.05
CA ARG A 55 -6.24 -2.62 -5.02
C ARG A 55 -5.56 -2.44 -3.67
N LEU A 56 -5.72 -1.25 -3.09
CA LEU A 56 -5.35 -0.95 -1.71
C LEU A 56 -6.61 -0.90 -0.85
N HIS A 57 -6.59 -1.60 0.27
CA HIS A 57 -7.70 -1.61 1.24
C HIS A 57 -7.31 -0.78 2.47
N VAL A 58 -8.16 0.18 2.82
CA VAL A 58 -8.04 1.05 4.00
C VAL A 58 -9.40 1.02 4.69
N ASP A 59 -9.45 0.95 6.02
CA ASP A 59 -10.72 0.89 6.77
C ASP A 59 -11.27 2.28 7.11
N ASN A 60 -10.42 3.30 7.24
CA ASN A 60 -10.85 4.67 7.51
C ASN A 60 -11.31 5.42 6.26
N GLN A 61 -12.60 5.69 6.22
CA GLN A 61 -13.25 6.45 5.16
C GLN A 61 -12.76 7.90 5.06
N GLY A 62 -12.31 8.50 6.16
CA GLY A 62 -11.69 9.83 6.16
C GLY A 62 -10.38 9.81 5.39
N ALA A 63 -9.54 8.79 5.64
CA ALA A 63 -8.28 8.62 4.91
C ALA A 63 -8.53 8.33 3.42
N ILE A 64 -9.50 7.46 3.09
CA ILE A 64 -9.87 7.17 1.69
C ILE A 64 -10.28 8.43 0.93
N LYS A 65 -11.05 9.33 1.56
CA LYS A 65 -11.49 10.58 0.93
C LYS A 65 -10.37 11.58 0.62
N GLN A 66 -9.17 11.38 1.17
CA GLN A 66 -7.99 12.22 0.91
C GLN A 66 -7.09 11.66 -0.20
N ILE A 67 -7.38 10.46 -0.72
CA ILE A 67 -6.62 9.79 -1.78
C ILE A 67 -7.26 10.09 -3.13
#